data_AF-A0A1I6SN44-F1
#
_entry.id   AF-A0A1I6SN44-F1
#
_cell.length_a   1.000
_cell.length_b   1.000
_cell.length_c   1.000
_cell.angle_alpha   90.00
_cell.angle_beta   90.00
_cell.angle_gamma   90.00
#
_symmetry.space_group_name_H-M   'P 1'
#
loop_
_entity.id
_entity.type
_entity.pdbx_description
1 polymer ?
#
loop_
_entity_poly.entity_id
_entity_poly.type
_entity_poly.pdbx_seq_one_letter_code
_entity_poly.pdbx_strand_id
1 'polypeptide(L)'
;MSDPIEAAILEELAKLGPGKSIEPADVAKELQLEQWQRMLPKVKTTALGLMRQGRLTITKKGKAIDPARMKGVIRLRLPTAEETAAALAARPPAPESDDDLD
;
A
#
# COMPACT_ATOMS: atom_id res chain seq x y z
N MET A 1 -16.77 2.07 2.71
CA MET A 1 -16.47 2.00 1.26
C MET A 1 -14.96 1.97 1.10
N SER A 2 -14.36 0.94 0.50
CA SER A 2 -12.91 0.94 0.24
C SER A 2 -12.55 2.09 -0.68
N ASP A 3 -11.43 2.76 -0.41
CA ASP A 3 -10.87 3.75 -1.31
C ASP A 3 -10.64 3.13 -2.70
N PRO A 4 -11.08 3.77 -3.80
CA PRO A 4 -10.88 3.24 -5.15
C PRO A 4 -9.40 3.05 -5.50
N ILE A 5 -8.53 3.84 -4.86
CA ILE A 5 -7.08 3.74 -4.98
C ILE A 5 -6.56 2.45 -4.34
N GLU A 6 -7.07 2.08 -3.18
CA GLU A 6 -6.69 0.83 -2.50
C GLU A 6 -7.05 -0.38 -3.38
N ALA A 7 -8.28 -0.40 -3.89
CA ALA A 7 -8.76 -1.48 -4.75
C ALA A 7 -7.85 -1.63 -5.98
N ALA A 8 -7.59 -0.54 -6.71
CA ALA A 8 -6.72 -0.55 -7.89
C ALA A 8 -5.31 -1.07 -7.59
N ILE A 9 -4.69 -0.66 -6.47
CA ILE A 9 -3.36 -1.18 -6.07
C ILE A 9 -3.40 -2.70 -5.90
N LEU A 10 -4.38 -3.20 -5.14
CA LEU A 10 -4.46 -4.62 -4.80
C LEU A 10 -4.84 -5.48 -6.00
N GLU A 11 -5.75 -5.00 -6.85
CA GLU A 11 -6.15 -5.68 -8.08
C GLU A 11 -4.99 -5.77 -9.08
N GLU A 12 -4.25 -4.68 -9.31
CA GLU A 12 -3.10 -4.69 -10.22
C GLU A 12 -2.00 -5.65 -9.73
N LEU A 13 -1.75 -5.67 -8.42
CA LEU A 13 -0.83 -6.61 -7.81
C LEU A 13 -1.31 -8.06 -7.89
N ALA A 14 -2.61 -8.30 -7.70
CA ALA A 14 -3.20 -9.63 -7.82
C ALA A 14 -3.08 -10.18 -9.25
N LYS A 15 -3.25 -9.33 -10.28
CA LYS A 15 -3.10 -9.69 -11.69
C LYS A 15 -1.67 -10.15 -12.04
N LEU A 16 -0.65 -9.54 -11.42
CA LEU A 16 0.75 -9.82 -11.73
C LEU A 16 1.29 -11.09 -11.05
N GLY A 17 0.67 -11.50 -9.94
CA GLY A 17 1.06 -12.67 -9.16
C GLY A 17 2.16 -12.39 -8.13
N PRO A 18 2.52 -13.41 -7.32
CA PRO A 18 3.38 -13.26 -6.16
C PRO A 18 4.81 -12.82 -6.54
N GLY A 19 5.36 -11.90 -5.75
CA GLY A 19 6.73 -11.39 -5.92
C GLY A 19 6.91 -10.34 -7.02
N LYS A 20 5.87 -10.06 -7.81
CA LYS A 20 5.88 -8.93 -8.75
C LYS A 20 5.63 -7.62 -8.03
N SER A 21 6.04 -6.55 -8.69
CA SER A 21 5.97 -5.20 -8.14
C SER A 21 5.57 -4.21 -9.22
N ILE A 22 4.77 -3.21 -8.84
CA ILE A 22 4.28 -2.13 -9.71
C ILE A 22 4.84 -0.79 -9.29
N GLU A 23 4.80 0.17 -10.20
CA GLU A 23 5.09 1.56 -9.89
C GLU A 23 3.80 2.28 -9.48
N PRO A 24 3.84 3.23 -8.53
CA PRO A 24 2.65 4.00 -8.16
C PRO A 24 2.05 4.81 -9.33
N ALA A 25 2.83 5.00 -10.40
CA ALA A 25 2.36 5.64 -11.61
C ALA A 25 1.44 4.75 -12.45
N ASP A 26 1.61 3.42 -12.44
CA ASP A 26 0.73 2.49 -13.17
C ASP A 26 -0.69 2.53 -12.60
N VAL A 27 -0.81 2.36 -11.28
CA VAL A 27 -2.07 2.55 -10.54
C VAL A 27 -2.70 3.92 -10.84
N ALA A 28 -1.89 4.99 -10.84
CA ALA A 28 -2.40 6.33 -11.11
C ALA A 28 -2.94 6.47 -12.54
N LYS A 29 -2.32 5.80 -13.52
CA LYS A 29 -2.76 5.78 -14.92
C LYS A 29 -4.00 4.90 -15.12
N GLU A 30 -4.10 3.77 -14.40
CA GLU A 30 -5.29 2.91 -14.42
C GLU A 30 -6.51 3.67 -13.88
N LEU A 31 -6.33 4.49 -12.84
CA LEU A 31 -7.39 5.33 -12.29
C LEU A 31 -7.70 6.56 -13.14
N GLN A 32 -6.68 7.30 -13.59
CA GLN A 32 -6.87 8.55 -14.31
C GLN A 32 -5.69 8.85 -15.25
N LEU A 33 -5.79 8.37 -16.49
CA LEU A 33 -4.71 8.44 -17.47
C LEU A 33 -4.26 9.87 -17.82
N GLU A 34 -5.19 10.84 -17.90
CA GLU A 34 -4.86 12.22 -18.28
C GLU A 34 -4.24 13.03 -17.13
N GLN A 35 -4.64 12.75 -15.88
CA GLN A 35 -4.25 13.53 -14.69
C GLN A 35 -3.51 12.67 -13.65
N TRP A 36 -2.88 11.59 -14.09
CA TRP A 36 -2.21 10.60 -13.24
C TRP A 36 -1.18 11.24 -12.28
N GLN A 37 -0.52 12.32 -12.71
CA GLN A 37 0.42 13.07 -11.87
C GLN A 37 -0.24 13.66 -10.61
N ARG A 38 -1.51 14.08 -10.70
CA ARG A 38 -2.29 14.56 -9.54
C ARG A 38 -2.73 13.43 -8.62
N MET A 39 -2.83 12.22 -9.15
CA MET A 39 -3.17 11.01 -8.39
C MET A 39 -1.98 10.43 -7.61
N LEU A 40 -0.75 10.58 -8.10
CA LEU A 40 0.46 10.10 -7.44
C LEU A 40 0.55 10.37 -5.91
N PRO A 41 0.33 11.60 -5.39
CA PRO A 41 0.37 11.83 -3.95
C PRO A 41 -0.71 11.06 -3.20
N LYS A 42 -1.90 10.88 -3.78
CA LYS A 42 -2.98 10.09 -3.20
C LYS A 42 -2.66 8.60 -3.19
N VAL A 43 -2.11 8.08 -4.30
CA VAL A 43 -1.62 6.70 -4.42
C VAL A 43 -0.54 6.42 -3.38
N LYS A 44 0.45 7.30 -3.24
CA LYS A 44 1.52 7.15 -2.23
C LYS A 44 0.97 7.14 -0.81
N THR A 45 0.04 8.03 -0.49
CA THR A 45 -0.59 8.10 0.84
C THR A 45 -1.39 6.83 1.14
N THR A 46 -2.15 6.34 0.17
CA THR A 46 -2.92 5.10 0.30
C THR A 46 -2.01 3.88 0.48
N ALA A 47 -0.98 3.77 -0.36
CA ALA A 47 0.04 2.72 -0.26
C ALA A 47 0.77 2.74 1.09
N LEU A 48 1.02 3.92 1.65
CA LEU A 48 1.60 4.09 2.98
C LEU A 48 0.67 3.55 4.06
N GLY A 49 -0.63 3.85 3.98
CA GLY A 49 -1.66 3.31 4.87
C GLY A 49 -1.70 1.78 4.82
N LEU A 50 -1.74 1.21 3.61
CA LEU A 50 -1.73 -0.23 3.38
C LEU A 50 -0.48 -0.92 3.93
N MET A 51 0.68 -0.27 3.80
CA MET A 51 1.93 -0.79 4.36
C MET A 51 1.89 -0.85 5.89
N ARG A 52 1.32 0.18 6.54
CA ARG A 52 1.15 0.21 8.00
C ARG A 52 0.15 -0.84 8.49
N GLN A 53 -0.79 -1.23 7.63
CA GLN A 53 -1.73 -2.33 7.90
C GLN A 53 -1.15 -3.71 7.61
N GLY A 54 0.08 -3.81 7.08
CA GLY A 54 0.67 -5.09 6.67
C GLY A 54 0.06 -5.71 5.41
N ARG A 55 -0.70 -4.93 4.64
CA ARG A 55 -1.36 -5.37 3.40
C ARG A 55 -0.54 -5.11 2.14
N LEU A 56 0.52 -4.32 2.26
CA LEU A 56 1.39 -3.92 1.14
C LEU A 56 2.84 -3.79 1.62
N THR A 57 3.82 -4.12 0.77
CA THR A 57 5.21 -3.78 1.02
C THR A 57 5.70 -2.77 -0.02
N ILE A 58 6.23 -1.65 0.46
CA ILE A 58 6.90 -0.66 -0.38
C ILE A 58 8.40 -0.97 -0.39
N THR A 59 8.97 -1.07 -1.59
CA THR A 59 10.38 -1.39 -1.79
C THR A 59 11.11 -0.31 -2.58
N LYS A 60 12.42 -0.19 -2.35
CA LYS A 60 13.33 0.66 -3.12
C LYS A 60 14.62 -0.11 -3.38
N LYS A 61 15.05 -0.17 -4.64
CA LYS A 61 16.19 -1.00 -5.08
C LYS A 61 16.07 -2.45 -4.59
N GLY A 62 14.85 -3.01 -4.59
CA GLY A 62 14.56 -4.38 -4.16
C GLY A 62 14.48 -4.60 -2.64
N LYS A 63 14.74 -3.60 -1.81
CA LYS A 63 14.65 -3.72 -0.34
C LYS A 63 13.39 -3.05 0.18
N ALA A 64 12.70 -3.66 1.14
CA ALA A 64 11.63 -3.00 1.89
C ALA A 64 12.18 -1.74 2.54
N ILE A 65 11.43 -0.64 2.45
CA ILE A 65 11.82 0.64 3.05
C ILE A 65 10.82 1.06 4.12
N ASP A 66 11.31 1.83 5.09
CA ASP A 66 10.42 2.43 6.07
C ASP A 66 9.39 3.35 5.43
N PRO A 67 8.16 3.41 5.98
CA PRO A 67 7.13 4.34 5.54
C PRO A 67 7.61 5.81 5.58
N ALA A 68 8.45 6.16 6.56
CA ALA A 68 9.04 7.50 6.69
C ALA A 68 10.08 7.83 5.59
N ARG A 69 10.63 6.80 4.92
CA ARG A 69 11.67 6.93 3.89
C ARG A 69 11.13 6.82 2.47
N MET A 70 9.81 6.88 2.29
CA MET A 70 9.12 6.78 1.01
C MET A 70 9.38 8.02 0.11
N LYS A 71 10.61 8.14 -0.40
CA LYS A 71 11.07 9.22 -1.30
C LYS A 71 11.73 8.67 -2.56
N GLY A 72 11.44 9.32 -3.69
CA GLY A 72 11.98 8.97 -5.01
C GLY A 72 11.27 7.77 -5.64
N VAL A 73 12.01 7.05 -6.49
CA VAL A 73 11.52 5.85 -7.18
C VAL A 73 11.31 4.74 -6.15
N ILE A 74 10.08 4.25 -6.07
CA ILE A 74 9.63 3.19 -5.18
C ILE A 74 8.80 2.20 -5.99
N ARG A 75 8.69 0.98 -5.49
CA ARG A 75 7.81 -0.05 -6.04
C ARG A 75 6.90 -0.62 -4.98
N LEU A 76 5.67 -0.91 -5.37
CA LEU A 76 4.66 -1.53 -4.52
C LEU A 76 4.63 -3.02 -4.84
N ARG A 77 4.58 -3.89 -3.83
CA ARG A 77 4.38 -5.33 -4.00
C ARG A 77 3.48 -5.89 -2.92
N LEU A 78 2.95 -7.09 -3.16
CA LEU A 78 2.31 -7.85 -2.10
C LEU A 78 3.33 -8.18 -1.00
N PRO A 79 2.93 -8.08 0.28
CA PRO A 79 3.78 -8.41 1.41
C PRO A 79 3.99 -9.93 1.48
N THR A 80 5.10 -10.36 2.06
CA THR A 80 5.24 -11.75 2.49
C THR A 80 4.47 -11.97 3.78
N ALA A 81 4.16 -13.23 4.11
CA ALA A 81 3.51 -13.56 5.39
C ALA A 81 4.30 -13.03 6.60
N GLU A 82 5.63 -13.06 6.53
CA GLU A 82 6.51 -12.53 7.57
C GLU A 82 6.44 -11.00 7.69
N GLU A 83 6.39 -10.28 6.57
CA GLU A 83 6.23 -8.82 6.57
C GLU A 83 4.85 -8.39 7.07
N THR A 84 3.80 -9.12 6.69
CA THR A 84 2.45 -8.89 7.22
C THR A 84 2.43 -9.12 8.73
N ALA A 85 3.00 -10.22 9.22
CA ALA A 85 3.09 -10.51 10.65
C ALA A 85 3.89 -9.43 11.41
N ALA A 86 5.04 -9.00 10.86
CA ALA A 86 5.86 -7.94 11.46
C ALA A 86 5.12 -6.59 11.51
N ALA A 87 4.39 -6.23 10.46
CA ALA A 87 3.60 -5.00 10.42
C ALA A 87 2.43 -5.04 11.43
N LEU A 88 1.75 -6.19 11.55
CA LEU A 88 0.70 -6.38 12.55
C LEU A 88 1.24 -6.34 13.98
N ALA A 89 2.42 -6.92 14.23
CA ALA A 89 3.08 -6.88 15.53
C ALA A 89 3.59 -5.48 15.90
N ALA A 90 3.99 -4.67 14.92
CA ALA A 90 4.43 -3.29 15.11
C ALA A 90 3.27 -2.29 15.25
N ARG A 91 2.02 -2.72 15.02
CA ARG A 91 0.85 -1.88 15.23
C ARG A 91 0.70 -1.67 16.75
N PRO A 92 0.65 -0.43 17.27
CA PRO A 92 0.20 -0.23 18.64
C PRO A 92 -1.19 -0.87 18.77
N PRO A 93 -1.54 -1.50 19.90
CA PRO A 93 -2.87 -2.05 20.08
C PRO A 93 -3.86 -0.97 19.67
N ALA A 94 -4.74 -1.27 18.71
CA ALA A 94 -5.85 -0.37 18.45
C ALA A 94 -6.52 -0.13 19.82
N PRO A 95 -6.94 1.09 20.17
CA PRO A 95 -7.98 1.18 21.18
C PRO A 95 -9.07 0.25 20.66
N GLU A 96 -9.37 -0.78 21.44
CA GLU A 96 -10.57 -1.58 21.31
C GLU A 96 -11.66 -0.58 20.97
N SER A 97 -12.19 -0.64 19.74
CA SER A 97 -13.48 -0.01 19.51
C SER A 97 -14.40 -0.83 20.39
N ASP A 98 -14.63 -0.31 21.59
CA ASP A 98 -15.77 -0.59 22.44
C ASP A 98 -17.00 -0.24 21.59
N ASP A 99 -17.33 -1.16 20.69
CA ASP A 99 -18.62 -1.23 20.01
C ASP A 99 -19.56 -1.93 20.99
N ASP A 100 -19.76 -1.29 22.15
CA ASP A 100 -20.72 -1.69 23.17
C ASP A 100 -21.19 -0.45 23.92
N LEU A 101 -22.13 0.30 23.32
CA LEU A 101 -23.20 0.93 24.11
C LEU A 101 -24.43 1.24 23.24
N ASP A 102 -25.40 0.34 23.34
CA ASP A 102 -26.88 0.49 23.27
C ASP A 102 -27.47 1.71 22.52
#